data_AF-A0A4Y2KJ43-F1
#
_entry.id   AF-A0A4Y2KJ43-F1
#
_cell.length_a   1.000
_cell.length_b   1.000
_cell.length_c   1.000
_cell.angle_alpha   90.00
_cell.angle_beta   90.00
_cell.angle_gamma   90.00
#
_symmetry.space_group_name_H-M   'P 1'
#
loop_
_entity.id
_entity.type
_entity.pdbx_description
1 polymer ?
#
loop_
_entity_poly.entity_id
_entity_poly.type
_entity_poly.pdbx_seq_one_letter_code
_entity_poly.pdbx_strand_id
1 'polypeptide(L)'
;MPEDDKVSHLMKGIAEDVYQALLTKEIRTTADFIKWCQHIEAMQQRRIGHTKFTRLPNVVPIASIDTENDLTSLIRKIVRDEIQKLTVPQAMEPQMGIQSIETIVRE
;
A
#
# COMPACT_ATOMS: atom_id res chain seq x y z
N MET A 1 -26.54 -32.74 16.11
CA MET A 1 -26.01 -31.55 16.81
C MET A 1 -27.15 -30.54 16.91
N PRO A 2 -27.56 -30.14 18.12
CA PRO A 2 -28.56 -29.09 18.33
C PRO A 2 -28.06 -27.75 17.75
N GLU A 3 -28.97 -26.85 17.39
CA GLU A 3 -28.62 -25.56 16.79
C GLU A 3 -27.74 -24.70 17.70
N ASP A 4 -27.98 -24.76 19.01
CA ASP A 4 -27.20 -24.01 20.00
C ASP A 4 -25.71 -24.44 20.01
N ASP A 5 -25.44 -25.75 19.94
CA ASP A 5 -24.08 -26.28 19.81
C ASP A 5 -23.43 -25.81 18.50
N LYS A 6 -24.18 -25.77 17.39
CA LYS A 6 -23.66 -25.31 16.09
C LYS A 6 -23.29 -23.83 16.15
N VAL A 7 -24.16 -22.99 16.70
CA VAL A 7 -23.90 -21.55 16.86
C VAL A 7 -22.72 -21.32 17.79
N SER A 8 -22.64 -22.03 18.91
CA SER A 8 -21.51 -21.99 19.84
C SER A 8 -20.19 -22.39 19.17
N HIS A 9 -20.23 -23.39 18.29
CA HIS A 9 -19.05 -23.79 17.52
C HIS A 9 -18.61 -22.72 16.53
N LEU A 10 -19.57 -22.09 15.81
CA LEU A 10 -19.28 -21.02 14.86
C LEU A 10 -18.72 -19.77 15.56
N MET A 11 -19.23 -19.42 16.74
CA MET A 11 -18.76 -18.27 17.54
C MET A 11 -17.29 -18.36 17.94
N LYS A 12 -16.71 -19.58 18.01
CA LYS A 12 -15.29 -19.77 18.36
C LYS A 12 -14.35 -19.45 17.20
N GLY A 13 -14.83 -19.47 15.96
CA GLY A 13 -14.00 -19.36 14.76
C GLY A 13 -14.01 -17.98 14.09
N ILE A 14 -14.76 -17.03 14.62
CA ILE A 14 -14.89 -15.69 14.05
C ILE A 14 -13.89 -14.70 14.66
N ALA A 15 -13.64 -13.61 13.94
CA ALA A 15 -12.82 -12.51 14.44
C ALA A 15 -13.48 -11.82 15.63
N GLU A 16 -12.65 -11.30 16.54
CA GLU A 16 -13.09 -10.69 17.81
C GLU A 16 -14.04 -9.50 17.59
N ASP A 17 -13.80 -8.67 16.57
CA ASP A 17 -14.63 -7.52 16.24
C ASP A 17 -16.05 -7.92 15.82
N VAL A 18 -16.16 -8.99 15.03
CA VAL A 18 -17.44 -9.58 14.63
C VAL A 18 -18.12 -10.25 15.83
N TYR A 19 -17.37 -10.97 16.66
CA TYR A 19 -17.88 -11.58 17.88
C TYR A 19 -18.52 -10.55 18.82
N GLN A 20 -17.82 -9.44 19.10
CA GLN A 20 -18.32 -8.35 19.93
C GLN A 20 -19.60 -7.72 19.36
N ALA A 21 -19.70 -7.57 18.04
CA ALA A 21 -20.92 -7.08 17.40
C ALA A 21 -22.10 -8.04 17.55
N LEU A 22 -21.83 -9.35 17.47
CA LEU A 22 -22.85 -10.41 17.58
C LEU A 22 -23.31 -10.66 19.02
N LEU A 23 -22.49 -10.38 20.03
CA LEU A 23 -22.88 -10.52 21.46
C LEU A 23 -24.13 -9.73 21.84
N THR A 24 -24.38 -8.61 21.16
CA THR A 24 -25.55 -7.76 21.43
C THR A 24 -26.85 -8.29 20.81
N LYS A 25 -26.79 -9.40 20.06
CA LYS A 25 -27.91 -9.95 19.30
C LYS A 25 -28.30 -11.32 19.83
N GLU A 26 -29.60 -11.58 19.91
CA GLU A 26 -30.10 -12.92 20.16
C GLU A 26 -29.99 -13.78 18.90
N ILE A 27 -29.03 -14.70 18.88
CA ILE A 27 -28.80 -15.64 17.78
C ILE A 27 -29.10 -17.04 18.28
N ARG A 28 -30.22 -17.62 17.82
CA ARG A 28 -30.68 -18.96 18.26
C ARG A 28 -30.52 -20.02 17.16
N THR A 29 -30.25 -19.59 15.94
CA THR A 29 -30.13 -20.48 14.78
C THR A 29 -28.89 -20.14 13.97
N THR A 30 -28.37 -21.14 13.26
CA THR A 30 -27.29 -20.95 12.31
C THR A 30 -27.66 -19.96 11.19
N ALA A 31 -28.95 -19.92 10.81
CA ALA A 31 -29.45 -18.99 9.79
C ALA A 31 -29.39 -17.53 10.25
N ASP A 32 -29.73 -17.26 11.51
CA ASP A 32 -29.66 -15.92 12.08
C ASP A 32 -28.21 -15.47 12.22
N PHE A 33 -27.31 -16.38 12.61
CA PHE A 33 -25.87 -16.12 12.65
C PHE A 33 -25.35 -15.64 11.28
N ILE A 34 -25.65 -16.38 10.21
CA ILE A 34 -25.21 -16.04 8.86
C ILE A 34 -25.77 -14.67 8.43
N LYS A 35 -27.05 -14.41 8.68
CA LYS A 35 -27.68 -13.11 8.35
C LYS A 35 -26.99 -11.95 9.04
N TRP A 36 -26.65 -12.09 10.32
CA TRP A 36 -25.97 -11.04 11.06
C TRP A 36 -24.53 -10.83 10.59
N CYS A 37 -23.79 -11.90 10.32
CA CYS A 37 -22.45 -11.79 9.72
C CYS A 37 -22.48 -11.05 8.39
N GLN A 38 -23.41 -11.40 7.49
CA GLN A 38 -23.60 -10.71 6.20
C GLN A 38 -23.98 -9.23 6.39
N HIS A 39 -24.80 -8.92 7.39
CA HIS A 39 -25.18 -7.55 7.70
C HIS A 39 -23.98 -6.71 8.16
N ILE A 40 -23.14 -7.28 9.03
CA ILE A 40 -21.92 -6.63 9.52
C ILE A 40 -20.96 -6.39 8.34
N GLU A 41 -20.76 -7.39 7.49
CA GLU A 41 -19.92 -7.28 6.30
C GLU A 41 -20.43 -6.18 5.36
N ALA A 42 -21.74 -6.13 5.09
CA ALA A 42 -22.34 -5.08 4.26
C ALA A 42 -22.16 -3.67 4.87
N MET A 43 -22.24 -3.54 6.19
CA MET A 43 -21.96 -2.28 6.90
C MET A 43 -20.49 -1.88 6.79
N GLN A 44 -19.57 -2.83 6.96
CA GLN A 44 -18.13 -2.60 6.81
C GLN A 44 -17.78 -2.19 5.37
N GLN A 45 -18.33 -2.86 4.36
CA GLN A 45 -18.15 -2.52 2.95
C GLN A 45 -18.68 -1.11 2.63
N ARG A 46 -19.84 -0.70 3.17
CA ARG A 46 -20.34 0.67 2.99
C ARG A 46 -19.40 1.71 3.60
N ARG A 47 -18.83 1.43 4.76
CA ARG A 47 -17.87 2.32 5.42
C ARG A 47 -16.61 2.53 4.56
N ILE A 48 -16.09 1.46 3.96
CA ILE A 48 -14.87 1.49 3.14
C ILE A 48 -15.15 2.05 1.74
N GLY A 49 -16.28 1.69 1.12
CA GLY A 49 -16.61 2.06 -0.26
C GLY A 49 -17.10 3.49 -0.48
N HIS A 50 -17.65 4.16 0.55
CA HIS A 50 -18.32 5.46 0.38
C HIS A 50 -17.67 6.66 1.08
N THR A 51 -16.48 6.52 1.65
CA THR A 51 -15.77 7.66 2.25
C THR A 51 -14.72 8.24 1.30
N LYS A 52 -15.09 8.47 0.03
CA LYS A 52 -14.56 9.65 -0.65
C LYS A 52 -15.20 10.85 0.04
N PHE A 53 -14.65 11.25 1.20
CA PHE A 53 -15.00 12.51 1.81
C PHE A 53 -14.91 13.56 0.71
N THR A 54 -16.05 14.11 0.30
CA THR A 54 -16.08 15.10 -0.76
C THR A 54 -15.34 16.30 -0.21
N ARG A 55 -14.13 16.49 -0.73
CA ARG A 55 -13.14 17.39 -0.15
C ARG A 55 -13.66 18.82 -0.24
N LEU A 56 -13.68 19.52 0.90
CA LEU A 56 -13.89 20.96 0.87
C LEU A 56 -12.68 21.61 0.17
N PRO A 57 -12.89 22.60 -0.72
CA PRO A 57 -11.85 23.12 -1.62
C PRO A 57 -10.64 23.75 -0.90
N ASN A 58 -10.71 24.01 0.40
CA ASN A 58 -9.74 24.84 1.14
C ASN A 58 -8.94 24.10 2.23
N VAL A 59 -8.94 22.76 2.25
CA VAL A 59 -8.19 22.00 3.26
C VAL A 59 -7.03 21.24 2.60
N VAL A 60 -5.80 21.53 3.04
CA VAL A 60 -4.58 20.82 2.64
C VAL A 60 -4.46 19.53 3.45
N PRO A 61 -4.30 18.34 2.84
CA PRO A 61 -4.32 17.07 3.54
C PRO A 61 -2.92 16.71 4.04
N ILE A 62 -2.81 16.29 5.30
CA ILE A 62 -1.56 15.73 5.86
C ILE A 62 -1.47 14.20 5.60
N ALA A 63 -2.59 13.53 5.30
CA ALA A 63 -2.64 12.10 5.10
C ALA A 63 -3.67 11.69 4.04
N SER A 64 -3.30 11.73 2.77
CA SER A 64 -3.93 10.92 1.73
C SER A 64 -2.86 10.68 0.69
N ILE A 65 -2.13 9.58 0.88
CA ILE A 65 -1.22 9.07 -0.13
C ILE A 65 -2.13 8.43 -1.17
N ASP A 66 -2.25 9.10 -2.31
CA ASP A 66 -2.88 8.58 -3.51
C ASP A 66 -1.94 7.50 -4.09
N THR A 67 -1.88 6.36 -3.39
CA THR A 67 -0.78 5.39 -3.49
C THR A 67 -0.59 4.82 -4.89
N GLU A 68 -1.65 4.73 -5.69
CA GLU A 68 -1.55 4.04 -6.99
C GLU A 68 -0.96 4.93 -8.09
N ASN A 69 -1.36 6.20 -8.11
CA ASN A 69 -0.80 7.17 -9.06
C ASN A 69 0.58 7.65 -8.63
N ASP A 70 0.82 7.75 -7.32
CA ASP A 70 2.10 8.16 -6.75
C ASP A 70 3.16 7.06 -6.90
N LEU A 71 2.85 5.80 -6.58
CA LEU A 71 3.80 4.69 -6.72
C LEU A 71 4.22 4.48 -8.17
N THR A 72 3.27 4.51 -9.11
CA THR A 72 3.56 4.36 -10.54
C THR A 72 4.43 5.53 -11.04
N SER A 73 4.19 6.75 -10.56
CA SER A 73 4.99 7.92 -10.91
C SER A 73 6.39 7.87 -10.28
N LEU A 74 6.50 7.40 -9.04
CA LEU A 74 7.76 7.20 -8.32
C LEU A 74 8.61 6.14 -9.01
N ILE A 75 8.04 5.00 -9.39
CA ILE A 75 8.73 3.94 -10.14
C ILE A 75 9.25 4.50 -11.46
N ARG A 76 8.42 5.23 -12.22
CA ARG A 76 8.85 5.86 -13.49
C ARG A 76 9.97 6.86 -13.29
N LYS A 77 9.95 7.64 -12.20
CA LYS A 77 11.01 8.59 -11.85
C LYS A 77 12.32 7.86 -11.55
N ILE A 78 12.29 6.85 -10.67
CA ILE A 78 13.48 6.06 -10.30
C ILE A 78 14.09 5.41 -11.54
N VAL A 79 13.27 4.77 -12.39
CA VAL A 79 13.74 4.13 -13.63
C VAL A 79 14.37 5.15 -14.57
N ARG A 80 13.77 6.34 -14.72
CA ARG A 80 14.32 7.41 -15.56
C ARG A 80 15.67 7.89 -15.04
N ASP A 81 15.78 8.12 -13.73
CA ASP A 81 17.00 8.60 -13.09
C ASP A 81 18.14 7.57 -13.25
N GLU A 82 17.82 6.28 -13.14
CA GLU A 82 18.81 5.21 -13.30
C GLU A 82 19.27 5.05 -14.76
N ILE A 83 18.36 5.14 -15.73
CA ILE A 83 18.71 5.13 -17.16
C ILE A 83 19.59 6.33 -17.51
N GLN A 84 19.30 7.52 -16.96
CA GLN A 84 20.12 8.70 -17.20
C GLN A 84 21.55 8.53 -16.68
N LYS A 85 21.73 7.98 -15.47
CA LYS A 85 23.07 7.69 -14.95
C LYS A 85 23.88 6.74 -15.83
N LEU A 86 23.22 5.75 -16.42
CA LEU A 86 23.86 4.77 -17.30
C LEU A 86 24.13 5.33 -18.72
N THR A 87 23.40 6.37 -19.13
CA THR A 87 23.47 6.93 -20.49
C THR A 87 24.32 8.19 -20.59
N VAL A 88 24.59 8.89 -19.47
CA VAL A 88 25.56 9.99 -19.46
C VAL A 88 26.95 9.40 -19.72
N PRO A 89 27.63 9.76 -20.82
CA PRO A 89 29.03 9.37 -21.01
C PRO A 89 29.85 9.96 -19.87
N GLN A 90 30.63 9.12 -19.17
CA GLN A 90 31.78 9.61 -18.42
C GLN A 90 32.70 10.35 -19.40
N ALA A 91 32.54 11.66 -19.53
CA ALA A 91 33.38 12.49 -20.36
C ALA A 91 33.63 13.81 -19.63
N MET A 92 34.72 13.85 -18.85
CA MET A 92 35.75 14.89 -18.78
C MET A 92 36.35 14.97 -17.38
N GLU A 93 37.35 14.13 -17.11
CA GLU A 93 38.48 14.54 -16.27
C GLU A 93 39.38 15.44 -17.14
N PRO A 94 39.67 16.69 -16.75
CA PRO A 94 40.60 17.54 -17.50
C PRO A 94 42.02 16.97 -17.41
N GLN A 95 42.56 16.63 -18.57
CA GLN A 95 43.93 16.17 -18.76
C GLN A 95 44.89 17.30 -18.37
N MET A 96 45.52 17.23 -17.19
CA MET A 96 46.69 18.04 -16.86
C MET A 96 47.92 17.40 -17.49
N GLY A 97 48.49 18.09 -18.48
CA GLY A 97 49.63 17.63 -19.25
C GLY A 97 50.89 17.43 -18.42
N ILE A 98 51.63 16.37 -18.75
CA ILE A 98 53.04 16.24 -18.43
C ILE A 98 53.77 15.98 -19.75
N GLN A 99 54.81 16.79 -19.95
CA GLN A 99 55.46 17.11 -21.19
C GLN A 99 56.28 15.92 -21.74
N SER A 100 56.37 15.89 -23.06
CA SER A 100 57.16 14.99 -23.90
C SER A 100 58.61 14.85 -23.41
N ILE A 101 59.05 13.63 -23.07
CA ILE A 101 60.47 13.30 -22.86
C ILE A 101 60.89 12.32 -23.96
N GLU A 102 61.10 12.83 -25.16
CA GLU A 102 61.83 12.13 -26.23
C GLU A 102 62.77 13.11 -26.92
N THR A 103 63.75 13.66 -26.19
CA THR A 103 65.04 14.08 -26.75
C THR A 103 66.02 14.30 -25.59
N ILE A 104 67.30 13.94 -25.77
CA ILE A 104 68.45 14.10 -24.84
C ILE A 104 68.57 12.88 -23.90
N VAL A 105 69.41 11.85 -24.13
CA VAL A 105 70.86 11.87 -24.37
C VAL A 105 71.28 10.66 -25.24
N ARG A 106 71.90 10.95 -26.40
CA ARG A 106 73.00 10.16 -26.96
C ARG A 106 74.28 10.85 -26.50
N GLU A 107 75.08 10.16 -25.69
CA GLU A 107 76.55 10.07 -25.74
C GLU A 107 76.96 8.82 -24.97
#